data_AF-A0A0F9DXJ6-F1
#
_entry.id   AF-A0A0F9DXJ6-F1
#
_cell.length_a   1.000
_cell.length_b   1.000
_cell.length_c   1.000
_cell.angle_alpha   90.00
_cell.angle_beta   90.00
_cell.angle_gamma   90.00
#
_symmetry.space_group_name_H-M   'P 1'
#
loop_
_entity.id
_entity.type
_entity.pdbx_description
1 polymer ?
#
loop_
_entity_poly.entity_id
_entity_poly.type
_entity_poly.pdbx_seq_one_letter_code
_entity_poly.pdbx_strand_id
1 'polypeptide(L)' 'MATSNGNIFRQAKQLLRDKSPLELNREELEVVKIATMPLLLLRMFNDKPIDDELKELAKIVEEAKEK' A
#
# COMPACT_ATOMS: atom_id res chain seq x y z
N MET A 1 -20.42 1.59 -5.38
CA MET A 1 -19.55 1.56 -6.57
C MET A 1 -18.29 2.36 -6.25
N ALA A 2 -17.16 1.69 -6.03
CA ALA A 2 -15.84 2.29 -6.10
C ALA A 2 -15.05 1.41 -7.07
N THR A 3 -14.81 1.95 -8.26
CA THR A 3 -14.09 1.29 -9.34
C THR A 3 -12.68 0.90 -8.87
N SER A 4 -12.40 -0.40 -8.94
CA SER A 4 -11.05 -0.93 -9.15
C SER A 4 -10.27 -0.05 -10.13
N ASN A 5 -9.08 0.40 -9.72
CA ASN A 5 -7.97 0.57 -10.65
C ASN A 5 -6.61 0.46 -9.93
N GLY A 6 -6.23 -0.80 -9.67
CA GLY A 6 -4.97 -1.34 -10.18
C GLY A 6 -3.82 -1.54 -9.21
N ASN A 7 -3.79 -0.85 -8.06
CA ASN A 7 -2.62 -0.85 -7.18
C ASN A 7 -2.96 -0.91 -5.69
N ILE A 8 -2.68 -2.06 -5.07
CA ILE A 8 -2.97 -2.31 -3.64
C ILE A 8 -2.16 -1.37 -2.72
N PHE A 9 -0.97 -0.94 -3.14
CA PHE A 9 -0.13 -0.03 -2.36
C PHE A 9 -0.73 1.38 -2.29
N ARG A 10 -1.31 1.86 -3.39
CA ARG A 10 -2.02 3.14 -3.43
C ARG A 10 -3.29 3.12 -2.58
N GLN A 11 -4.01 2.00 -2.60
CA GLN A 11 -5.20 1.81 -1.77
C GLN A 11 -4.84 1.78 -0.29
N ALA A 12 -3.82 1.02 0.10
CA ALA A 12 -3.35 0.97 1.48
C ALA A 12 -2.89 2.34 1.99
N LYS A 13 -2.14 3.09 1.16
CA LYS A 13 -1.74 4.47 1.45
C LYS A 13 -2.96 5.37 1.72
N GLN A 14 -3.97 5.31 0.87
CA GLN A 14 -5.17 6.13 1.04
C GLN A 14 -5.92 5.75 2.33
N LEU A 15 -6.06 4.45 2.61
CA LEU A 15 -6.71 3.96 3.84
C LEU A 15 -6.01 4.44 5.12
N LEU A 16 -4.67 4.38 5.15
CA LEU A 16 -3.88 4.82 6.30
C LEU A 16 -3.87 6.35 6.50
N ARG A 17 -4.17 7.11 5.43
CA ARG A 17 -4.33 8.56 5.50
C ARG A 17 -5.72 8.97 6.00
N ASP A 18 -6.75 8.25 5.56
CA ASP A 18 -8.15 8.61 5.81
C ASP A 18 -8.66 8.08 7.15
N LYS A 19 -8.07 6.99 7.67
CA LYS A 19 -8.51 6.31 8.89
C LYS A 19 -7.33 5.91 9.77
N SER A 20 -7.55 5.93 11.09
CA SER A 20 -6.64 5.27 12.01
C SER A 20 -6.66 3.75 11.76
N PRO A 21 -5.54 3.02 11.92
CA PRO A 21 -5.51 1.56 11.81
C PRO A 21 -6.53 0.82 12.69
N LEU A 22 -6.96 1.44 13.79
CA LEU A 22 -7.99 0.90 14.70
C LEU A 22 -9.43 1.05 14.16
N GLU A 23 -9.64 1.93 13.19
CA GLU A 23 -10.94 2.23 12.58
C GLU A 23 -11.13 1.51 11.24
N LEU A 24 -10.10 0.80 10.77
CA LEU A 24 -10.17 -0.01 9.56
C LEU A 24 -11.09 -1.20 9.79
N ASN A 25 -12.00 -1.43 8.84
CA ASN A 25 -12.76 -2.67 8.82
C ASN A 25 -11.88 -3.85 8.38
N ARG A 26 -12.42 -5.07 8.43
CA ARG A 26 -11.66 -6.29 8.12
C ARG A 26 -11.03 -6.28 6.72
N GLU A 27 -11.78 -5.87 5.70
CA GLU A 27 -11.30 -5.84 4.31
C GLU A 27 -10.23 -4.77 4.11
N GLU A 28 -10.43 -3.59 4.70
CA GLU A 28 -9.47 -2.48 4.66
C GLU A 28 -8.16 -2.85 5.36
N LEU A 29 -8.26 -3.51 6.52
CA LEU A 29 -7.09 -4.01 7.26
C LEU A 29 -6.34 -5.07 6.46
N GLU A 30 -7.04 -5.93 5.74
CA GLU A 30 -6.44 -6.97 4.89
C GLU A 30 -5.69 -6.34 3.71
N VAL A 31 -6.27 -5.33 3.05
CA VAL A 31 -5.59 -4.55 2.00
C VAL A 31 -4.30 -3.94 2.52
N VAL A 32 -4.35 -3.28 3.68
CA VAL A 32 -3.15 -2.66 4.29
C VAL A 32 -2.10 -3.73 4.60
N LYS A 33 -2.48 -4.83 5.25
CA LYS A 33 -1.55 -5.92 5.60
C LYS A 33 -0.83 -6.50 4.39
N ILE A 34 -1.58 -6.80 3.33
CA ILE A 34 -1.01 -7.37 2.09
C ILE A 34 -0.08 -6.34 1.43
N ALA A 35 -0.49 -5.07 1.36
CA ALA A 35 0.33 -4.01 0.78
C ALA A 35 1.63 -3.74 1.56
N THR A 36 1.65 -3.94 2.88
CA THR A 36 2.86 -3.73 3.69
C THR A 36 3.75 -4.96 3.77
N MET A 37 3.28 -6.14 3.35
CA MET A 37 4.06 -7.39 3.44
C MET A 37 5.40 -7.33 2.67
N PRO A 38 5.47 -6.75 1.44
CA PRO A 38 6.75 -6.59 0.75
C PRO A 38 7.74 -5.70 1.49
N LEU A 39 7.28 -4.70 2.26
CA LEU A 39 8.14 -3.82 3.06
C LEU A 39 8.86 -4.61 4.16
N LEU A 40 8.16 -5.56 4.78
CA LEU A 40 8.74 -6.44 5.82
C LEU A 40 9.78 -7.42 5.25
N LEU A 41 9.66 -7.78 3.97
CA LEU A 41 10.53 -8.75 3.31
C LEU A 41 11.73 -8.08 2.61
N LEU A 42 11.54 -6.86 2.12
CA LEU A 42 12.52 -6.13 1.35
C LEU A 42 13.24 -5.11 2.23
N ARG A 43 14.48 -5.44 2.63
CA ARG A 43 15.36 -4.57 3.44
C ARG A 43 15.62 -3.17 2.88
N MET A 44 15.23 -2.89 1.64
CA MET A 44 15.37 -1.59 0.97
C MET A 44 14.38 -0.53 1.48
N PHE A 45 13.39 -0.94 2.27
CA PHE A 45 12.34 -0.09 2.82
C PHE A 45 12.34 -0.12 4.36
N ASN A 46 13.50 0.10 4.99
CA ASN A 46 13.62 0.10 6.46
C ASN A 46 13.90 1.49 7.05
N ASP A 47 14.22 2.48 6.21
CA ASP A 47 14.74 3.78 6.66
C ASP A 47 13.76 4.93 6.39
N LYS A 48 12.59 4.67 5.79
CA LYS A 48 11.61 5.70 5.40
C LYS A 48 10.26 5.49 6.09
N PRO A 49 9.44 6.54 6.19
CA PRO A 49 8.05 6.39 6.60
C PRO A 49 7.28 5.45 5.66
N ILE A 50 6.40 4.61 6.21
CA ILE A 50 5.59 3.63 5.46
C ILE A 50 4.81 4.26 4.30
N ASP A 51 4.42 5.53 4.42
CA ASP A 51 3.70 6.28 3.38
C ASP A 51 4.53 6.51 2.11
N ASP A 52 5.83 6.75 2.27
CA ASP A 52 6.78 6.94 1.17
C ASP A 52 7.11 5.61 0.52
N GLU A 53 7.22 4.55 1.31
CA GLU A 53 7.55 3.21 0.84
C GLU A 53 6.39 2.59 0.06
N LEU A 54 5.15 2.77 0.52
CA LEU A 54 3.95 2.39 -0.23
C LEU A 54 3.84 3.15 -1.56
N LYS A 55 4.29 4.42 -1.60
CA LYS A 55 4.33 5.21 -2.84
C LYS A 55 5.39 4.68 -3.82
N GLU A 56 6.58 4.32 -3.33
CA GLU A 56 7.63 3.72 -4.14
C GLU A 56 7.21 2.35 -4.70
N LEU A 57 6.63 1.48 -3.86
CA LEU A 57 6.07 0.20 -4.31
C LEU A 57 4.96 0.39 -5.35
N ALA A 58 4.09 1.38 -5.16
CA ALA A 58 3.05 1.69 -6.13
C ALA A 58 3.66 2.03 -7.50
N LYS A 59 4.68 2.89 -7.52
CA LYS A 59 5.38 3.29 -8.75
C LYS A 59 6.07 2.11 -9.44
N ILE A 60 6.77 1.26 -8.69
CA ILE A 60 7.48 0.08 -9.24
C ILE A 60 6.49 -0.84 -9.98
N VAL A 61 5.33 -1.12 -9.38
CA VAL A 61 4.33 -2.01 -10.00
C VAL A 61 3.65 -1.38 -11.21
N GLU A 62 3.45 -0.06 -11.20
CA GLU A 62 2.88 0.66 -12.34
C GLU A 62 3.86 0.66 -13.53
N GLU A 63 5.14 0.98 -13.28
CA GLU A 63 6.18 0.93 -14.32
C GLU A 63 6.40 -0.48 -14.88
N ALA A 64 6.22 -1.52 -14.06
CA ALA A 64 6.29 -2.91 -14.51
C ALA A 64 5.11 -3.34 -15.39
N LYS A 65 3.95 -2.66 -15.30
CA LYS A 65 2.77 -2.95 -16.14
C LYS A 65 2.83 -2.29 -17.52
N GLU A 66 3.67 -1.26 -17.69
CA GLU A 66 3.84 -0.52 -18.94
C GLU A 66 4.97 -1.07 -19.83
N LYS A 67 5.65 -2.15 -19.41
CA LYS A 67 6.68 -2.88 -20.15
C LYS A 67 6.18 -4.23 -20.64
#